data_AF-A0A958UU12-F1
#
_entry.id   AF-A0A958UU12-F1
#
_cell.length_a   1.000
_cell.length_b   1.000
_cell.length_c   1.000
_cell.angle_alpha   90.00
_cell.angle_beta   90.00
_cell.angle_gamma   90.00
#
_symmetry.space_group_name_H-M   'P 1'
#
loop_
_entity.id
_entity.type
_entity.pdbx_description
1 polymer ?
#
loop_
_entity_poly.entity_id
_entity_poly.type
_entity_poly.pdbx_seq_one_letter_code
_entity_poly.pdbx_strand_id
1 'polypeptide(L)'
;KLKTPLYVKTLMGGLLLGTIAFYLPITRYFSHFEIETLLVGDFTIKFLVAVLIFKIIAIAITVTSGWRGGFIIPLFFCGTALGLLIHTIFPSINLSLTIVSCMAAINACVTRTPMSTTILLATLTGFTYFIPILFASLTGYFLAPRIPFIGAQMEEKEKKALKNR
;
A
#
# COMPACT_ATOMS: atom_id res chain seq x y z
N LYS A 1 18.25 -22.47 2.95
CA LYS A 1 16.80 -22.25 2.68
C LYS A 1 16.05 -23.55 2.92
N LEU A 2 15.16 -23.63 3.91
CA LEU A 2 14.12 -24.68 3.91
C LEU A 2 13.34 -24.49 2.60
N LYS A 3 13.42 -25.44 1.67
CA LYS A 3 12.58 -25.49 0.47
C LYS A 3 11.17 -25.88 0.93
N THR A 4 10.48 -24.99 1.64
CA THR A 4 9.07 -25.20 1.95
C THR A 4 8.29 -25.19 0.64
N PRO A 5 7.51 -26.25 0.34
CA PRO A 5 6.73 -26.31 -0.88
C PRO A 5 5.76 -25.13 -0.96
N LEU A 6 5.53 -24.62 -2.18
CA LEU A 6 4.74 -23.41 -2.42
C LEU A 6 3.36 -23.48 -1.75
N TYR A 7 2.71 -24.64 -1.81
CA TYR A 7 1.40 -24.90 -1.21
C TYR A 7 1.36 -24.69 0.31
N VAL A 8 2.42 -25.03 1.04
CA VAL A 8 2.49 -24.82 2.50
C VAL A 8 2.62 -23.33 2.79
N LYS A 9 3.42 -22.61 2.00
CA LYS A 9 3.61 -21.17 2.15
C LYS A 9 2.32 -20.40 1.87
N THR A 10 1.61 -20.74 0.80
CA THR A 10 0.34 -20.10 0.45
C THR A 10 -0.78 -20.46 1.42
N LEU A 11 -0.79 -21.68 1.97
CA LEU A 11 -1.76 -22.10 2.99
C LEU A 11 -1.55 -21.34 4.31
N MET A 12 -0.31 -21.24 4.79
CA MET A 12 0.00 -20.43 5.97
C MET A 12 -0.33 -18.95 5.76
N GLY A 13 0.04 -18.40 4.60
CA GLY A 13 -0.29 -17.02 4.24
C GLY A 13 -1.80 -16.79 4.21
N GLY A 14 -2.56 -17.71 3.60
CA GLY A 14 -4.02 -17.66 3.56
C GLY A 14 -4.67 -17.75 4.93
N LEU A 15 -4.16 -18.61 5.82
CA LEU A 15 -4.66 -18.73 7.20
C LEU A 15 -4.43 -17.43 7.99
N LEU A 16 -3.23 -16.86 7.90
CA LEU A 16 -2.94 -15.56 8.52
C LEU A 16 -3.81 -14.44 7.95
N LEU A 17 -3.94 -14.34 6.62
CA LEU A 17 -4.81 -13.35 5.98
C LEU A 17 -6.28 -13.54 6.37
N GLY A 18 -6.74 -14.78 6.48
CA GLY A 18 -8.08 -15.13 6.94
C GLY A 18 -8.33 -14.69 8.38
N THR A 19 -7.36 -14.89 9.28
CA THR A 19 -7.48 -14.40 10.67
C THR A 19 -7.55 -12.87 10.74
N ILE A 20 -6.73 -12.15 9.96
CA ILE A 20 -6.79 -10.69 9.89
C ILE A 20 -8.15 -10.24 9.35
N ALA A 21 -8.64 -10.85 8.27
CA ALA A 21 -9.91 -10.51 7.64
C ALA A 21 -11.15 -10.92 8.46
N PHE A 22 -10.99 -11.81 9.44
CA PHE A 22 -12.04 -12.17 10.41
C PHE A 22 -12.21 -11.07 11.46
N TYR A 23 -11.10 -10.60 12.06
CA TYR A 23 -11.15 -9.54 13.08
C TYR A 23 -11.32 -8.13 12.51
N LEU A 24 -10.75 -7.87 11.32
CA LEU A 24 -10.79 -6.56 10.65
C LEU A 24 -11.33 -6.71 9.22
N PRO A 25 -12.66 -6.82 9.05
CA PRO A 25 -13.29 -7.10 7.77
C PRO A 25 -12.97 -6.05 6.70
N ILE A 26 -12.70 -4.80 7.09
CA ILE A 26 -12.32 -3.70 6.17
C ILE A 26 -10.99 -3.94 5.45
N THR A 27 -10.15 -4.84 5.97
CA THR A 27 -8.86 -5.20 5.36
C THR A 27 -8.98 -6.31 4.30
N ARG A 28 -10.17 -6.86 4.09
CA ARG A 28 -10.40 -8.01 3.19
C ARG A 28 -10.14 -7.63 1.72
N TYR A 29 -9.76 -8.64 0.94
CA TYR A 29 -9.49 -8.51 -0.50
C TYR A 29 -8.52 -7.36 -0.82
N PHE A 30 -8.71 -6.72 -1.98
CA PHE A 30 -7.92 -5.57 -2.42
C PHE A 30 -8.35 -4.25 -1.78
N SER A 31 -9.45 -4.24 -1.02
CA SER A 31 -10.03 -3.05 -0.40
C SER A 31 -10.52 -1.97 -1.38
N HIS A 32 -11.05 -2.34 -2.55
CA HIS A 32 -11.52 -1.36 -3.54
C HIS A 32 -12.78 -0.61 -3.06
N PHE A 33 -13.76 -1.32 -2.53
CA PHE A 33 -15.00 -0.73 -2.00
C PHE A 33 -14.78 -0.14 -0.59
N GLU A 34 -13.80 -0.69 0.11
CA GLU A 34 -13.44 -0.34 1.47
C GLU A 34 -12.71 1.00 1.53
N ILE A 35 -12.09 1.48 0.43
CA ILE A 35 -11.61 2.86 0.31
C ILE A 35 -12.78 3.85 0.45
N GLU A 36 -13.88 3.63 -0.27
CA GLU A 36 -15.06 4.48 -0.17
C GLU A 36 -15.66 4.42 1.24
N THR A 37 -15.70 3.23 1.84
CA THR A 37 -16.13 3.05 3.22
C THR A 37 -15.28 3.87 4.19
N LEU A 38 -13.96 3.90 4.02
CA LEU A 38 -13.04 4.75 4.82
C LEU A 38 -13.29 6.25 4.61
N LEU A 39 -13.67 6.67 3.40
CA LEU A 39 -13.90 8.08 3.06
C LEU A 39 -15.21 8.62 3.63
N VAL A 40 -16.26 7.80 3.64
CA VAL A 40 -17.61 8.19 4.11
C VAL A 40 -17.80 7.93 5.60
N GLY A 41 -17.11 6.92 6.15
CA GLY A 41 -17.27 6.52 7.53
C GLY A 41 -16.49 7.38 8.52
N ASP A 42 -17.11 7.65 9.68
CA ASP A 42 -16.44 8.29 10.82
C ASP A 42 -15.73 7.24 11.68
N PHE A 43 -14.43 7.12 11.49
CA PHE A 43 -13.60 6.17 12.24
C PHE A 43 -12.71 6.87 13.27
N THR A 44 -12.55 6.24 14.43
CA THR A 44 -11.61 6.71 15.46
C THR A 44 -10.16 6.58 14.95
N ILE A 45 -9.28 7.51 15.35
CA ILE A 45 -7.83 7.46 15.09
C ILE A 45 -7.23 6.09 15.42
N LYS A 46 -7.61 5.50 16.57
CA LYS A 46 -7.16 4.15 16.98
C LYS A 46 -7.51 3.08 15.94
N PHE A 47 -8.70 3.15 15.36
CA PHE A 47 -9.16 2.20 14.35
C PHE A 47 -8.38 2.38 13.04
N LEU A 48 -8.22 3.63 12.56
CA LEU A 48 -7.45 3.93 11.36
C LEU A 48 -5.99 3.47 11.46
N VAL A 49 -5.34 3.69 12.61
CA VAL A 49 -3.97 3.19 12.88
C VAL A 49 -3.93 1.66 12.85
N ALA A 50 -4.88 0.99 13.51
CA ALA A 50 -4.95 -0.46 13.50
C ALA A 50 -5.11 -1.00 12.07
N VAL A 51 -6.09 -0.47 11.32
CA VAL A 51 -6.36 -0.88 9.93
C VAL A 51 -5.14 -0.66 9.04
N LEU A 52 -4.43 0.47 9.17
CA LEU A 52 -3.21 0.75 8.42
C LEU A 52 -2.12 -0.30 8.69
N ILE A 53 -1.84 -0.59 9.97
CA ILE A 53 -0.82 -1.57 10.37
C ILE A 53 -1.19 -2.97 9.86
N PHE A 54 -2.42 -3.42 10.10
CA PHE A 54 -2.87 -4.74 9.67
C PHE A 54 -2.91 -4.88 8.15
N LYS A 55 -3.25 -3.81 7.40
CA LYS A 55 -3.21 -3.86 5.94
C LYS A 55 -1.78 -3.96 5.41
N ILE A 56 -0.82 -3.22 5.98
CA ILE A 56 0.59 -3.34 5.60
C ILE A 56 1.09 -4.78 5.85
N ILE A 57 0.74 -5.37 6.99
CA ILE A 57 1.06 -6.77 7.30
C ILE A 57 0.40 -7.71 6.28
N ALA A 58 -0.87 -7.51 5.95
CA ALA A 58 -1.57 -8.32 4.94
C ALA A 58 -0.92 -8.23 3.55
N ILE A 59 -0.50 -7.04 3.12
CA ILE A 59 0.23 -6.85 1.85
C ILE A 59 1.56 -7.61 1.89
N ALA A 60 2.32 -7.48 2.99
CA ALA A 60 3.60 -8.18 3.17
C ALA A 60 3.43 -9.70 3.12
N ILE A 61 2.42 -10.25 3.82
CA ILE A 61 2.10 -11.69 3.80
C ILE A 61 1.72 -12.13 2.39
N THR A 62 0.87 -11.38 1.70
CA THR A 62 0.40 -11.72 0.35
C THR A 62 1.57 -11.81 -0.62
N VAL A 63 2.43 -10.78 -0.65
CA VAL A 63 3.58 -10.72 -1.56
C VAL A 63 4.63 -11.77 -1.21
N THR A 64 4.98 -11.93 0.07
CA THR A 64 5.99 -12.90 0.47
C THR A 64 5.51 -14.33 0.29
N SER A 65 4.21 -14.61 0.43
CA SER A 65 3.64 -15.97 0.24
C SER A 65 3.60 -16.41 -1.21
N GLY A 66 3.91 -15.52 -2.16
CA GLY A 66 3.94 -15.85 -3.59
C GLY A 66 2.56 -15.81 -4.27
N TRP A 67 1.58 -15.12 -3.66
CA TRP A 67 0.30 -14.88 -4.32
C TRP A 67 0.48 -13.96 -5.52
N ARG A 68 -0.18 -14.30 -6.63
CA ARG A 68 -0.20 -13.47 -7.84
C ARG A 68 -1.39 -12.52 -7.77
N GLY A 69 -1.11 -11.23 -7.60
CA GLY A 69 -2.14 -10.19 -7.53
C GLY A 69 -1.53 -8.79 -7.59
N GLY A 70 -2.36 -7.80 -7.91
CA GLY A 70 -1.96 -6.39 -7.89
C GLY A 70 -1.82 -5.85 -6.47
N PHE A 71 -0.87 -4.95 -6.26
CA PHE A 71 -0.61 -4.30 -4.97
C PHE A 71 -1.00 -2.81 -4.95
N ILE A 72 -1.32 -2.21 -6.10
CA ILE A 72 -1.62 -0.78 -6.23
C ILE A 72 -2.85 -0.37 -5.39
N ILE A 73 -3.97 -1.08 -5.51
CA ILE A 73 -5.20 -0.75 -4.77
C ILE A 73 -4.99 -0.91 -3.24
N PRO A 74 -4.40 -2.02 -2.73
CA PRO A 74 -4.04 -2.12 -1.32
C PRO A 74 -3.14 -0.97 -0.82
N LEU A 75 -2.21 -0.48 -1.65
CA LEU A 75 -1.35 0.65 -1.31
C LEU A 75 -2.15 1.96 -1.27
N PHE A 76 -3.12 2.16 -2.16
CA PHE A 76 -4.03 3.30 -2.10
C PHE A 76 -4.91 3.26 -0.85
N PHE A 77 -5.38 2.09 -0.44
CA PHE A 77 -6.11 1.94 0.82
C PHE A 77 -5.24 2.36 2.02
N CYS A 78 -3.98 1.92 2.08
CA CYS A 78 -3.04 2.40 3.11
C CYS A 78 -2.84 3.92 3.05
N GLY A 79 -2.73 4.50 1.85
CA GLY A 79 -2.65 5.93 1.64
C GLY A 79 -3.90 6.69 2.09
N THR A 80 -5.08 6.11 1.90
CA THR A 80 -6.36 6.67 2.37
C THR A 80 -6.39 6.74 3.89
N ALA A 81 -6.09 5.62 4.55
CA ALA A 81 -6.06 5.55 6.01
C ALA A 81 -5.03 6.53 6.60
N LEU A 82 -3.84 6.64 6.00
CA LEU A 82 -2.82 7.58 6.44
C LEU A 82 -3.21 9.04 6.18
N GLY A 83 -3.83 9.34 5.04
CA GLY A 83 -4.33 10.68 4.72
C GLY A 83 -5.42 11.14 5.67
N LEU A 84 -6.37 10.26 6.00
CA LEU A 84 -7.39 10.51 7.02
C LEU A 84 -6.75 10.81 8.37
N LEU A 85 -5.77 10.03 8.80
CA LEU A 85 -5.02 10.27 10.04
C LEU A 85 -4.33 11.65 10.03
N ILE A 86 -3.65 12.01 8.94
CA ILE A 86 -2.99 13.32 8.82
C ILE A 86 -4.02 14.46 8.88
N HIS A 87 -5.16 14.32 8.22
CA HIS A 87 -6.24 15.31 8.26
C HIS A 87 -6.80 15.50 9.67
N THR A 88 -6.89 14.43 10.49
CA THR A 88 -7.32 14.58 11.89
C THR A 88 -6.34 15.41 12.74
N ILE A 89 -5.05 15.41 12.40
CA ILE A 89 -4.01 16.19 13.09
C ILE A 89 -3.94 17.62 12.53
N PHE A 90 -4.12 17.77 11.22
CA PHE A 90 -4.05 19.04 10.49
C PHE A 90 -5.36 19.34 9.74
N PRO A 91 -6.45 19.66 10.45
CA PRO A 91 -7.77 19.85 9.84
C PRO A 91 -7.87 21.08 8.92
N SER A 92 -6.88 21.96 8.96
CA SER A 92 -6.81 23.14 8.08
C SER A 92 -6.43 22.79 6.63
N ILE A 93 -5.90 21.58 6.37
CA ILE A 93 -5.52 21.13 5.03
C ILE A 93 -6.72 20.46 4.38
N ASN A 94 -6.91 20.66 3.08
CA ASN A 94 -7.98 19.99 2.34
C ASN A 94 -7.87 18.44 2.45
N LEU A 95 -8.97 17.78 2.81
CA LEU A 95 -9.05 16.33 2.98
C LEU A 95 -8.58 15.56 1.74
N SER A 96 -9.13 15.87 0.57
CA SER A 96 -8.78 15.20 -0.68
C SER A 96 -7.29 15.35 -1.01
N LEU A 97 -6.71 16.52 -0.76
CA LEU A 97 -5.27 16.74 -0.93
C LEU A 97 -4.44 15.79 -0.06
N THR A 98 -4.74 15.71 1.25
CA THR A 98 -3.98 14.83 2.17
C THR A 98 -4.05 13.36 1.74
N ILE A 99 -5.23 12.89 1.36
CA ILE A 99 -5.48 11.51 0.96
C ILE A 99 -4.77 11.17 -0.34
N VAL A 100 -4.98 11.95 -1.39
CA VAL A 100 -4.40 11.67 -2.72
C VAL A 100 -2.87 11.79 -2.68
N SER A 101 -2.32 12.75 -1.94
CA SER A 101 -0.87 12.84 -1.72
C SER A 101 -0.31 11.62 -0.98
N CYS A 102 -0.99 11.12 0.06
CA CYS A 102 -0.55 9.92 0.78
C CYS A 102 -0.63 8.65 -0.06
N MET A 103 -1.71 8.48 -0.85
CA MET A 103 -1.84 7.41 -1.83
C MET A 103 -0.67 7.44 -2.83
N ALA A 104 -0.34 8.63 -3.36
CA ALA A 104 0.75 8.79 -4.33
C ALA A 104 2.11 8.45 -3.71
N ALA A 105 2.40 8.99 -2.53
CA ALA A 105 3.66 8.76 -1.83
C ALA A 105 3.88 7.28 -1.49
N ILE A 106 2.88 6.62 -0.89
CA ILE A 106 2.99 5.19 -0.52
C ILE A 106 3.13 4.32 -1.77
N ASN A 107 2.31 4.57 -2.79
CA ASN A 107 2.37 3.76 -4.01
C ASN A 107 3.73 3.92 -4.70
N ALA A 108 4.20 5.16 -4.93
CA ALA A 108 5.48 5.40 -5.58
C ALA A 108 6.70 4.88 -4.79
N CYS A 109 6.63 4.89 -3.46
CA CYS A 109 7.65 4.30 -2.59
C CYS A 109 7.81 2.79 -2.84
N VAL A 110 6.70 2.07 -3.00
CA VAL A 110 6.72 0.61 -3.18
C VAL A 110 6.90 0.22 -4.65
N THR A 111 6.19 0.87 -5.57
CA THR A 111 6.19 0.53 -6.99
C THR A 111 7.34 1.18 -7.76
N ARG A 112 8.07 2.12 -7.17
CA ARG A 112 9.14 2.87 -7.84
C ARG A 112 8.72 3.49 -9.18
N THR A 113 7.44 3.87 -9.31
CA THR A 113 6.88 4.43 -10.54
C THR A 113 6.24 5.80 -10.29
N PRO A 114 7.03 6.86 -10.00
CA PRO A 114 6.48 8.13 -9.56
C PRO A 114 5.62 8.83 -10.62
N MET A 115 6.05 8.83 -11.88
CA MET A 115 5.29 9.43 -12.99
C MET A 115 3.99 8.69 -13.26
N SER A 116 4.04 7.35 -13.35
CA SER A 116 2.85 6.51 -13.56
C SER A 116 1.85 6.63 -12.42
N THR A 117 2.33 6.64 -11.17
CA THR A 117 1.48 6.84 -9.98
C THR A 117 0.76 8.17 -10.04
N THR A 118 1.48 9.24 -10.38
CA THR A 118 0.90 10.59 -10.47
C THR A 118 -0.22 10.66 -11.51
N ILE A 119 0.03 10.15 -12.72
CA ILE A 119 -0.97 10.14 -13.81
C ILE A 119 -2.17 9.28 -13.44
N LEU A 120 -1.92 8.11 -12.82
CA LEU A 120 -2.96 7.18 -12.40
C LEU A 120 -3.90 7.83 -11.38
N LEU A 121 -3.37 8.45 -10.31
CA LEU A 121 -4.20 9.11 -9.32
C LEU A 121 -4.92 10.33 -9.87
N ALA A 122 -4.25 11.16 -10.67
CA ALA A 122 -4.87 12.34 -11.28
C ALA A 122 -6.09 11.95 -12.12
N THR A 123 -5.99 10.85 -12.87
CA THR A 123 -7.09 10.33 -13.70
C THR A 123 -8.19 9.68 -12.87
N LEU A 124 -7.84 8.81 -11.91
CA LEU A 124 -8.82 8.03 -11.15
C LEU A 124 -9.60 8.84 -10.12
N THR A 125 -8.96 9.82 -9.49
CA THR A 125 -9.57 10.61 -8.41
C THR A 125 -10.25 11.87 -8.91
N GLY A 126 -9.99 12.28 -10.16
CA GLY A 126 -10.43 13.56 -10.70
C GLY A 126 -9.83 14.78 -9.98
N PHE A 127 -8.80 14.58 -9.14
CA PHE A 127 -8.16 15.65 -8.39
C PHE A 127 -7.35 16.55 -9.34
N THR A 128 -7.79 17.81 -9.45
CA THR A 128 -7.30 18.76 -10.46
C THR A 128 -5.86 19.22 -10.23
N TYR A 129 -5.37 19.15 -8.99
CA TYR A 129 -4.02 19.60 -8.66
C TYR A 129 -3.00 18.49 -8.91
N PHE A 130 -2.41 18.49 -10.11
CA PHE A 130 -1.37 17.54 -10.50
C PHE A 130 -0.05 17.72 -9.72
N ILE A 131 0.34 18.96 -9.46
CA ILE A 131 1.65 19.31 -8.87
C ILE A 131 1.82 18.68 -7.46
N PRO A 132 0.87 18.80 -6.52
CA PRO A 132 1.02 18.18 -5.20
C PRO A 132 1.10 16.64 -5.24
N ILE A 133 0.36 16.00 -6.16
CA ILE A 133 0.44 14.54 -6.36
C ILE A 133 1.84 14.17 -6.82
N LEU A 134 2.41 14.91 -7.78
CA LEU A 134 3.74 14.67 -8.30
C LEU A 134 4.81 14.80 -7.21
N PHE A 135 4.77 15.87 -6.41
CA PHE A 135 5.72 16.05 -5.31
C PHE A 135 5.60 14.95 -4.26
N ALA A 136 4.39 14.59 -3.85
CA ALA A 136 4.19 13.51 -2.90
C ALA A 136 4.72 12.17 -3.43
N SER A 137 4.45 11.88 -4.71
CA SER A 137 4.95 10.71 -5.43
C SER A 137 6.47 10.67 -5.51
N LEU A 138 7.12 11.79 -5.83
CA LEU A 138 8.58 11.91 -5.85
C LEU A 138 9.18 11.75 -4.45
N THR A 139 8.59 12.36 -3.44
CA THR A 139 9.02 12.19 -2.04
C THR A 139 8.97 10.71 -1.65
N GLY A 140 7.86 10.03 -1.96
CA GLY A 140 7.74 8.59 -1.73
C GLY A 140 8.80 7.78 -2.47
N TYR A 141 9.05 8.08 -3.74
CA TYR A 141 10.08 7.43 -4.55
C TYR A 141 11.49 7.62 -3.97
N PHE A 142 11.85 8.83 -3.52
CA PHE A 142 13.17 9.09 -2.94
C PHE A 142 13.35 8.48 -1.55
N LEU A 143 12.26 8.30 -0.80
CA LEU A 143 12.28 7.60 0.49
C LEU A 143 12.28 6.07 0.35
N ALA A 144 12.15 5.55 -0.87
CA ALA A 144 12.09 4.12 -1.11
C ALA A 144 13.39 3.42 -0.65
N PRO A 145 13.31 2.31 0.10
CA PRO A 145 14.48 1.52 0.47
C PRO A 145 15.26 1.05 -0.76
N ARG A 146 16.58 0.89 -0.64
CA ARG A 146 17.44 0.40 -1.74
C ARG A 146 17.03 -0.97 -2.26
N ILE A 147 16.55 -1.85 -1.37
CA ILE A 147 16.09 -3.19 -1.75
C ILE A 147 14.63 -3.08 -2.22
N PRO A 148 14.32 -3.37 -3.49
CA PRO A 148 12.96 -3.26 -3.99
C PRO A 148 12.07 -4.35 -3.39
N PHE A 149 10.84 -3.96 -3.08
CA PHE A 149 9.83 -4.88 -2.55
C PHE A 149 9.34 -5.87 -3.61
N ILE A 150 9.29 -5.45 -4.87
CA ILE A 150 8.80 -6.30 -5.97
C ILE A 150 10.01 -6.89 -6.70
N GLY A 151 10.09 -8.23 -6.72
CA GLY A 151 11.25 -8.92 -7.28
C GLY A 151 11.52 -8.65 -8.77
N ALA A 152 10.51 -8.20 -9.53
CA ALA A 152 10.67 -7.76 -10.91
C ALA A 152 11.56 -6.51 -11.03
N GLN A 153 11.61 -5.66 -10.00
CA GLN A 153 12.40 -4.43 -9.97
C GLN A 153 13.84 -4.65 -9.50
N MET A 154 14.20 -5.84 -8.99
CA MET A 154 15.57 -6.11 -8.53
C MET A 154 16.55 -6.10 -9.71
N GLU A 155 17.66 -5.39 -9.52
CA GLU A 155 18.76 -5.41 -10.48
C GLU A 155 19.38 -6.81 -10.58
N GLU A 156 19.94 -7.14 -11.75
CA GLU A 156 20.65 -8.40 -12.01
C GLU A 156 21.72 -8.72 -10.95
N LYS A 157 22.45 -7.68 -10.48
CA LYS A 157 23.45 -7.81 -9.40
C LYS A 157 22.82 -8.18 -8.06
N GLU A 158 21.68 -7.57 -7.71
CA GLU A 158 20.96 -7.85 -6.46
C GLU A 158 20.35 -9.26 -6.49
N LYS A 159 19.81 -9.68 -7.64
CA LYS A 159 19.32 -11.06 -7.86
C LYS A 159 20.44 -12.08 -7.68
N LYS A 160 21.64 -11.81 -8.19
CA LYS A 160 22.83 -12.67 -8.02
C LYS A 160 23.32 -12.70 -6.56
N ALA A 161 23.35 -11.56 -5.88
CA ALA A 161 23.72 -11.49 -4.45
C ALA A 161 22.73 -12.26 -3.55
N LEU A 162 21.43 -12.24 -3.85
CA LEU A 162 20.39 -13.02 -3.16
C LEU A 162 20.38 -14.51 -3.52
N LYS A 163 20.94 -14.88 -4.68
CA LYS A 163 21.09 -16.28 -5.11
C LYS A 163 22.33 -16.93 -4.50
N ASN A 164 23.36 -16.13 -4.19
CA ASN A 164 24.64 -16.56 -3.62
C ASN A 164 24.68 -16.50 -2.07
N ARG A 165 23.57 -16.10 -1.43
CA ARG A 165 23.32 -16.22 0.02
C ARG A 165 22.31 -17.34 0.28
#